data_AF-A0AAI9X252-F1
#
_entry.id   AF-A0AAI9X252-F1
#
_cell.length_a   1.000
_cell.length_b   1.000
_cell.length_c   1.000
_cell.angle_alpha   90.00
_cell.angle_beta   90.00
_cell.angle_gamma   90.00
#
_symmetry.space_group_name_H-M   'P 1'
#
loop_
_entity.id
_entity.type
_entity.pdbx_description
1 polymer ?
#
loop_
_entity_poly.entity_id
_entity_poly.type
_entity_poly.pdbx_seq_one_letter_code
_entity_poly.pdbx_strand_id
1 'polypeptide(L)'
;MFTTVEWVEAAPNAEIVTFDGQPTEEELDIAIIAERLSLYYIRLWNEEIPASHLARTEGPYKEEWLNDTPEIISKVSAKYPDSLDLQMIHATGQNFAAAIRFETTILNHLKRDNLLDRYYEDGLAFPTYTKYLARVVSQVAHTYPLLNILEIGAGTGGATKGILKQISGQFDSYTFTDISSGFFDTAKERFTSHVDKMVFKVLDIANDPIQQG
;
A
#
# COMPACT_ATOMS: atom_id res chain seq x y z
N MET A 1 37.69 -5.69 18.15
CA MET A 1 36.40 -4.98 17.98
C MET A 1 36.68 -3.78 17.11
N PHE A 2 36.01 -3.67 15.96
CA PHE A 2 36.15 -2.53 15.04
C PHE A 2 34.89 -1.67 15.15
N THR A 3 35.05 -0.36 15.16
CA THR A 3 33.95 0.61 15.16
C THR A 3 34.26 1.70 14.14
N THR A 4 33.23 2.20 13.45
CA THR A 4 33.33 3.29 12.48
C THR A 4 32.47 4.46 12.94
N VAL A 5 32.90 5.68 12.60
CA VAL A 5 32.07 6.88 12.79
C VAL A 5 31.30 7.11 11.49
N GLU A 6 29.99 7.10 11.58
CA GLU A 6 29.08 7.45 10.50
C GLU A 6 28.48 8.81 10.82
N TRP A 7 28.63 9.77 9.89
CA TRP A 7 28.05 11.11 10.01
C TRP A 7 26.75 11.17 9.24
N VAL A 8 25.69 11.62 9.90
CA VAL A 8 24.35 11.81 9.32
C VAL A 8 23.81 13.19 9.68
N GLU A 9 22.70 13.58 9.04
CA GLU A 9 21.94 14.77 9.42
C GLU A 9 21.45 14.70 10.88
N ALA A 10 21.51 15.83 11.58
CA ALA A 10 21.14 15.90 13.00
C ALA A 10 19.63 15.75 13.25
N ALA A 11 18.80 15.91 12.22
CA ALA A 11 17.36 15.74 12.26
C ALA A 11 16.88 15.04 10.99
N PRO A 12 15.74 14.31 11.04
CA PRO A 12 15.19 13.68 9.84
C PRO A 12 14.90 14.70 8.74
N ASN A 13 15.32 14.40 7.51
CA ASN A 13 15.15 15.27 6.35
C ASN A 13 14.53 14.47 5.19
N ALA A 14 13.29 14.82 4.87
CA ALA A 14 12.51 14.17 3.83
C ALA A 14 13.12 14.35 2.43
N GLU A 15 13.65 15.54 2.10
CA GLU A 15 14.21 15.81 0.76
C GLU A 15 15.41 14.90 0.46
N ILE A 16 16.23 14.63 1.48
CA ILE A 16 17.39 13.73 1.37
C ILE A 16 16.95 12.28 1.19
N VAL A 17 15.79 11.86 1.71
CA VAL A 17 15.35 10.48 1.58
C VAL A 17 14.55 10.20 0.32
N THR A 18 14.04 11.23 -0.37
CA THR A 18 13.22 11.12 -1.59
C THR A 18 13.95 11.48 -2.89
N PHE A 19 15.28 11.63 -2.86
CA PHE A 19 16.07 12.11 -4.01
C PHE A 19 15.93 11.28 -5.30
N ASP A 20 15.56 10.00 -5.17
CA ASP A 20 15.45 9.03 -6.26
C ASP A 20 13.98 8.69 -6.61
N GLY A 21 13.05 9.61 -6.35
CA GLY A 21 11.60 9.38 -6.42
C GLY A 21 10.90 9.79 -7.69
N GLN A 22 11.65 9.99 -8.77
CA GLN A 22 11.03 10.27 -10.06
C GLN A 22 10.43 8.96 -10.60
N PRO A 23 9.13 8.94 -10.95
CA PRO A 23 8.53 7.77 -11.56
C PRO A 23 9.18 7.51 -12.91
N THR A 24 9.38 6.24 -13.23
CA THR A 24 9.83 5.79 -14.54
C THR A 24 8.76 6.06 -15.61
N GLU A 25 9.16 6.07 -16.89
CA GLU A 25 8.19 6.18 -17.99
C GLU A 25 7.15 5.07 -17.97
N GLU A 26 7.54 3.86 -17.54
CA GLU A 26 6.64 2.72 -17.38
C GLU A 26 5.62 2.96 -16.25
N GLU A 27 6.07 3.41 -15.08
CA GLU A 27 5.20 3.74 -13.95
C GLU A 27 4.20 4.86 -14.31
N LEU A 28 4.65 5.88 -15.05
CA LEU A 28 3.79 6.95 -15.56
C LEU A 28 2.74 6.42 -16.54
N ASP A 29 3.12 5.53 -17.46
CA ASP A 29 2.18 4.96 -18.43
C ASP A 29 1.16 4.04 -17.75
N ILE A 30 1.59 3.22 -16.78
CA ILE A 30 0.69 2.43 -15.93
C ILE A 30 -0.29 3.33 -15.19
N ALA A 31 0.16 4.45 -14.61
CA ALA A 31 -0.71 5.40 -13.92
C ALA A 31 -1.77 6.01 -14.86
N ILE A 32 -1.38 6.42 -16.08
CA ILE A 32 -2.32 6.94 -17.09
C ILE A 32 -3.34 5.87 -17.49
N ILE A 33 -2.88 4.63 -17.66
CA ILE A 33 -3.77 3.50 -17.96
C ILE A 33 -4.73 3.24 -16.79
N ALA A 34 -4.25 3.27 -15.56
CA ALA A 34 -5.06 3.10 -14.35
C ALA A 34 -6.16 4.17 -14.24
N GLU A 35 -5.84 5.44 -14.53
CA GLU A 35 -6.85 6.51 -14.61
C GLU A 35 -7.92 6.21 -15.68
N ARG A 36 -7.48 5.78 -16.87
CA ARG A 36 -8.37 5.45 -17.99
C ARG A 36 -9.29 4.26 -17.68
N LEU A 37 -8.76 3.19 -17.09
CA LEU A 37 -9.55 2.03 -16.66
C LEU A 37 -10.55 2.39 -15.57
N SER A 38 -10.11 3.19 -14.59
CA SER A 38 -10.99 3.64 -13.50
C SER A 38 -12.17 4.43 -14.07
N LEU A 39 -11.91 5.35 -15.01
CA LEU A 39 -12.97 6.09 -15.70
C LEU A 39 -13.92 5.16 -16.45
N TYR A 40 -13.40 4.18 -17.19
CA TYR A 40 -14.24 3.21 -17.90
C TYR A 40 -15.21 2.47 -16.97
N TYR A 41 -14.73 1.94 -15.85
CA TYR A 41 -15.59 1.24 -14.90
C TYR A 41 -16.58 2.16 -14.19
N ILE A 42 -16.19 3.39 -13.87
CA ILE A 42 -17.11 4.41 -13.33
C ILE A 42 -18.22 4.71 -14.35
N ARG A 43 -17.90 4.79 -15.64
CA ARG A 43 -18.89 5.00 -16.71
C ARG A 43 -19.86 3.84 -16.84
N LEU A 44 -19.37 2.60 -16.86
CA LEU A 44 -20.23 1.41 -16.85
C LEU A 44 -21.17 1.41 -15.65
N TRP A 45 -20.65 1.78 -14.48
CA TRP A 45 -21.49 1.87 -13.29
C TRP A 45 -22.52 3.00 -13.37
N ASN A 46 -22.15 4.14 -13.95
CA ASN A 46 -23.10 5.23 -14.19
C ASN A 46 -24.24 4.80 -15.13
N GLU A 47 -24.02 3.87 -16.07
CA GLU A 47 -25.10 3.31 -16.90
C GLU A 47 -26.09 2.47 -16.09
N GLU A 48 -25.64 1.82 -15.01
CA GLU A 48 -26.50 1.08 -14.06
C GLU A 48 -27.29 2.01 -13.11
N ILE A 49 -26.87 3.27 -12.98
CA ILE A 49 -27.55 4.30 -12.17
C ILE A 49 -28.50 5.11 -13.09
N PRO A 50 -29.70 5.54 -12.65
CA PRO A 50 -30.55 6.42 -13.45
C PRO A 50 -29.92 7.80 -13.72
N ALA A 51 -30.13 8.36 -14.92
CA ALA A 51 -29.58 9.67 -15.32
C ALA A 51 -29.94 10.82 -14.36
N SER A 52 -31.08 10.70 -13.68
CA SER A 52 -31.59 11.68 -12.71
C SER A 52 -31.04 11.54 -11.28
N HIS A 53 -30.14 10.59 -11.01
CA HIS A 53 -29.67 10.32 -9.66
C HIS A 53 -28.73 11.41 -9.15
N LEU A 54 -29.00 11.95 -7.95
CA LEU A 54 -28.29 13.11 -7.37
C LEU A 54 -26.79 12.89 -7.13
N ALA A 55 -26.33 11.64 -7.10
CA ALA A 55 -24.91 11.31 -6.96
C ALA A 55 -24.11 11.38 -8.28
N ARG A 56 -24.75 11.62 -9.43
CA ARG A 56 -24.03 11.80 -10.71
C ARG A 56 -23.29 13.13 -10.73
N THR A 57 -22.05 13.11 -11.16
CA THR A 57 -21.24 14.32 -11.39
C THR A 57 -20.70 14.31 -12.83
N GLU A 58 -20.61 15.49 -13.44
CA GLU A 58 -20.12 15.63 -14.82
C GLU A 58 -18.59 15.51 -14.94
N GLY A 59 -17.85 15.64 -13.83
CA GLY A 59 -16.41 15.35 -13.68
C GLY A 59 -15.47 16.04 -14.69
N PRO A 60 -14.15 16.09 -14.42
CA PRO A 60 -13.17 16.36 -15.47
C PRO A 60 -12.80 15.05 -16.16
N TYR A 61 -13.31 14.83 -17.37
CA TYR A 61 -12.98 13.64 -18.19
C TYR A 61 -12.20 14.05 -19.46
N LYS A 62 -11.29 13.19 -19.91
CA LYS A 62 -10.71 13.31 -21.27
C LYS A 62 -11.74 12.81 -22.28
N GLU A 63 -12.08 13.65 -23.26
CA GLU A 63 -13.15 13.35 -24.23
C GLU A 63 -12.90 12.04 -24.98
N GLU A 64 -11.65 11.74 -25.32
CA GLU A 64 -11.29 10.53 -26.06
C GLU A 64 -11.56 9.24 -25.26
N TRP A 65 -11.59 9.28 -23.93
CA TRP A 65 -11.86 8.12 -23.07
C TRP A 65 -13.36 7.89 -22.85
N LEU A 66 -14.21 8.84 -23.23
CA LEU A 66 -15.67 8.74 -23.10
C LEU A 66 -16.31 7.76 -24.08
N ASN A 67 -15.55 7.18 -25.01
CA ASN A 67 -16.04 6.19 -25.97
C ASN A 67 -15.27 4.87 -25.92
N ASP A 68 -14.50 4.64 -24.85
CA ASP A 68 -13.77 3.38 -24.68
C ASP A 68 -14.73 2.18 -24.60
N THR A 69 -14.45 1.17 -25.41
CA THR A 69 -15.17 -0.11 -25.45
C THR A 69 -14.41 -1.18 -24.67
N PRO A 70 -15.04 -2.33 -24.34
CA PRO A 70 -14.34 -3.46 -23.70
C PRO A 70 -13.07 -3.90 -24.45
N GLU A 71 -13.08 -3.87 -25.78
CA GLU A 71 -11.94 -4.25 -26.63
C GLU A 71 -10.79 -3.26 -26.49
N ILE A 72 -11.09 -1.96 -26.42
CA ILE A 72 -10.09 -0.91 -26.20
C ILE A 72 -9.44 -1.11 -24.82
N ILE A 73 -10.27 -1.28 -23.79
CA ILE A 73 -9.77 -1.47 -22.42
C ILE A 73 -8.94 -2.74 -22.30
N SER A 74 -9.38 -3.85 -22.90
CA SER A 74 -8.60 -5.09 -22.94
C SER A 74 -7.24 -4.88 -23.63
N LYS A 75 -7.21 -4.16 -24.75
CA LYS A 75 -5.97 -3.88 -25.50
C LYS A 75 -5.01 -3.00 -24.70
N VAL A 76 -5.51 -1.95 -24.05
CA VAL A 76 -4.69 -1.04 -23.24
C VAL A 76 -4.13 -1.77 -22.02
N SER A 77 -4.96 -2.55 -21.33
CA SER A 77 -4.54 -3.31 -20.14
C SER A 77 -3.54 -4.41 -20.46
N ALA A 78 -3.65 -5.03 -21.65
CA ALA A 78 -2.72 -6.03 -22.13
C ALA A 78 -1.28 -5.51 -22.35
N LYS A 79 -1.06 -4.20 -22.30
CA LYS A 79 0.29 -3.62 -22.32
C LYS A 79 1.08 -3.98 -21.05
N TYR A 80 0.41 -4.10 -19.90
CA TYR A 80 1.00 -4.43 -18.61
C TYR A 80 0.18 -5.51 -17.89
N PRO A 81 0.16 -6.76 -18.41
CA PRO A 81 -0.72 -7.82 -17.90
C PRO A 81 -0.42 -8.18 -16.43
N ASP A 82 0.84 -8.00 -16.01
CA ASP A 82 1.29 -8.31 -14.65
C ASP A 82 1.15 -7.12 -13.68
N SER A 83 0.62 -5.97 -14.14
CA SER A 83 0.40 -4.82 -13.27
C SER A 83 -0.67 -5.12 -12.23
N LEU A 84 -0.26 -5.10 -10.96
CA LEU A 84 -1.14 -5.33 -9.82
C LEU A 84 -2.21 -4.24 -9.72
N ASP A 85 -1.88 -2.99 -10.02
CA ASP A 85 -2.81 -1.86 -10.06
C ASP A 85 -3.95 -2.08 -11.07
N LEU A 86 -3.60 -2.50 -12.29
CA LEU A 86 -4.61 -2.76 -13.32
C LEU A 86 -5.48 -3.97 -12.95
N GLN A 87 -4.88 -5.02 -12.39
CA GLN A 87 -5.61 -6.18 -11.88
C GLN A 87 -6.58 -5.80 -10.74
N MET A 88 -6.15 -4.95 -9.81
CA MET A 88 -6.98 -4.44 -8.70
C MET A 88 -8.16 -3.60 -9.22
N ILE A 89 -7.92 -2.74 -10.22
CA ILE A 89 -8.97 -1.92 -10.85
C ILE A 89 -9.98 -2.81 -11.59
N HIS A 90 -9.51 -3.80 -12.35
CA HIS A 90 -10.40 -4.76 -13.02
C HIS A 90 -11.24 -5.55 -12.00
N ALA A 91 -10.59 -6.14 -11.00
CA ALA A 91 -11.27 -6.94 -9.97
C ALA A 91 -12.31 -6.10 -9.22
N THR A 92 -12.00 -4.85 -8.90
CA THR A 92 -12.94 -3.94 -8.26
C THR A 92 -14.07 -3.57 -9.22
N GLY A 93 -13.74 -3.01 -10.39
CA GLY A 93 -14.72 -2.49 -11.35
C GLY A 93 -15.71 -3.54 -11.86
N GLN A 94 -15.26 -4.78 -12.07
CA GLN A 94 -16.12 -5.89 -12.51
C GLN A 94 -17.10 -6.36 -11.41
N ASN A 95 -16.78 -6.15 -10.13
CA ASN A 95 -17.55 -6.69 -9.01
C ASN A 95 -18.21 -5.59 -8.15
N PHE A 96 -18.02 -4.32 -8.50
CA PHE A 96 -18.47 -3.18 -7.71
C PHE A 96 -19.98 -3.12 -7.54
N ALA A 97 -20.74 -3.33 -8.62
CA ALA A 97 -22.19 -3.29 -8.57
C ALA A 97 -22.77 -4.40 -7.66
N ALA A 98 -22.24 -5.62 -7.76
CA ALA A 98 -22.62 -6.73 -6.89
C ALA A 98 -22.25 -6.47 -5.41
N ALA A 99 -21.09 -5.86 -5.16
CA ALA A 99 -20.67 -5.52 -3.80
C ALA A 99 -21.57 -4.46 -3.16
N ILE A 100 -21.98 -3.42 -3.90
CA ILE A 100 -22.94 -2.41 -3.43
C ILE A 100 -24.32 -3.02 -3.19
N ARG A 101 -24.74 -3.98 -4.02
CA ARG A 101 -25.98 -4.75 -3.82
C ARG A 101 -25.88 -5.76 -2.67
N PHE A 102 -24.75 -5.79 -1.95
CA PHE A 102 -24.46 -6.71 -0.85
C PHE A 102 -24.48 -8.20 -1.25
N GLU A 103 -24.31 -8.49 -2.54
CA GLU A 103 -24.26 -9.86 -3.08
C GLU A 103 -22.87 -10.49 -2.88
N THR A 104 -21.84 -9.66 -2.72
CA THR A 104 -20.45 -10.05 -2.47
C THR A 104 -19.72 -8.95 -1.67
N THR A 105 -18.43 -9.12 -1.38
CA THR A 105 -17.56 -8.06 -0.85
C THR A 105 -16.36 -7.86 -1.77
N ILE A 106 -15.97 -6.61 -2.01
CA ILE A 106 -14.78 -6.31 -2.83
C ILE A 106 -13.54 -6.99 -2.26
N LEU A 107 -13.40 -7.02 -0.93
CA LEU A 107 -12.27 -7.67 -0.27
C LEU A 107 -12.13 -9.15 -0.67
N ASN A 108 -13.24 -9.88 -0.85
CA ASN A 108 -13.19 -11.28 -1.28
C ASN A 108 -12.65 -11.43 -2.72
N HIS A 109 -12.87 -10.44 -3.59
CA HIS A 109 -12.34 -10.44 -4.95
C HIS A 109 -10.86 -10.07 -4.97
N LEU A 110 -10.44 -9.09 -4.15
CA LEU A 110 -9.05 -8.64 -4.07
C LEU A 110 -8.13 -9.65 -3.37
N LYS A 111 -8.67 -10.51 -2.49
CA LYS A 111 -7.88 -11.57 -1.82
C LYS A 111 -7.60 -12.79 -2.70
N ARG A 112 -8.25 -12.93 -3.86
CA ARG A 112 -8.01 -14.06 -4.77
C ARG A 112 -6.56 -14.04 -5.25
N ASP A 113 -5.96 -15.22 -5.34
CA ASP A 113 -4.59 -15.41 -5.84
C ASP A 113 -3.53 -14.51 -5.16
N ASN A 114 -3.78 -14.19 -3.88
CA ASN A 114 -2.94 -13.32 -3.06
C ASN A 114 -2.75 -11.90 -3.65
N LEU A 115 -3.69 -11.43 -4.47
CA LEU A 115 -3.56 -10.17 -5.21
C LEU A 115 -3.41 -8.97 -4.27
N LEU A 116 -4.25 -8.84 -3.24
CA LEU A 116 -4.18 -7.74 -2.29
C LEU A 116 -2.83 -7.66 -1.55
N ASP A 117 -2.30 -8.80 -1.11
CA ASP A 117 -1.02 -8.86 -0.39
C ASP A 117 0.13 -8.50 -1.32
N ARG A 118 0.12 -9.01 -2.56
CA ARG A 118 1.09 -8.63 -3.60
C ARG A 118 1.00 -7.14 -3.92
N TYR A 119 -0.21 -6.59 -4.01
CA TYR A 119 -0.44 -5.17 -4.26
C TYR A 119 0.16 -4.29 -3.17
N TYR A 120 0.02 -4.67 -1.89
CA TYR A 120 0.67 -3.94 -0.80
C TYR A 120 2.20 -4.01 -0.80
N GLU A 121 2.79 -5.07 -1.37
CA GLU A 121 4.25 -5.20 -1.47
C GLU A 121 4.81 -4.51 -2.72
N ASP A 122 4.19 -4.74 -3.88
CA ASP A 122 4.76 -4.47 -5.20
C ASP A 122 3.86 -3.58 -6.09
N GLY A 123 2.71 -3.13 -5.58
CA GLY A 123 1.84 -2.20 -6.30
C GLY A 123 2.55 -0.88 -6.61
N LEU A 124 2.05 -0.15 -7.60
CA LEU A 124 2.65 1.08 -8.08
C LEU A 124 2.96 2.03 -6.91
N ALA A 125 4.19 2.53 -6.87
CA ALA A 125 4.73 3.43 -5.85
C ALA A 125 4.85 2.89 -4.41
N PHE A 126 4.23 1.77 -4.03
CA PHE A 126 4.38 1.19 -2.67
C PHE A 126 5.83 0.86 -2.29
N PRO A 127 6.64 0.22 -3.16
CA PRO A 127 8.06 -0.01 -2.88
C PRO A 127 8.82 1.29 -2.62
N THR A 128 8.53 2.34 -3.39
CA THR A 128 9.15 3.66 -3.28
C THR A 128 8.77 4.35 -1.98
N TYR A 129 7.49 4.38 -1.62
CA TYR A 129 7.04 4.96 -0.36
C TYR A 129 7.56 4.21 0.86
N THR A 130 7.55 2.87 0.80
CA THR A 130 8.11 2.02 1.87
C THR A 130 9.60 2.27 2.06
N LYS A 131 10.34 2.44 0.97
CA LYS A 131 11.76 2.80 0.99
C LYS A 131 11.99 4.15 1.67
N TYR A 132 11.14 5.15 1.42
CA TYR A 132 11.26 6.46 2.04
C TYR A 132 10.93 6.45 3.51
N LEU A 133 9.85 5.76 3.89
CA LEU A 133 9.52 5.51 5.28
C LEU A 133 10.71 4.85 6.01
N ALA A 134 11.27 3.78 5.44
CA ALA A 134 12.42 3.08 6.02
C ALA A 134 13.65 3.98 6.19
N ARG A 135 13.95 4.84 5.20
CA ARG A 135 15.06 5.81 5.28
C ARG A 135 14.84 6.86 6.37
N VAL A 136 13.63 7.38 6.52
CA VAL A 136 13.29 8.31 7.61
C VAL A 136 13.48 7.63 8.96
N VAL A 137 12.95 6.42 9.12
CA VAL A 137 13.09 5.66 10.39
C VAL A 137 14.56 5.37 10.66
N SER A 138 15.38 5.12 9.64
CA SER A 138 16.83 4.93 9.78
C SER A 138 17.57 6.18 10.24
N GLN A 139 17.18 7.37 9.77
CA GLN A 139 17.74 8.62 10.30
C GLN A 139 17.42 8.76 11.81
N VAL A 140 16.18 8.49 12.20
CA VAL A 140 15.76 8.54 13.62
C VAL A 140 16.50 7.49 14.45
N ALA A 141 16.61 6.25 13.96
CA ALA A 141 17.30 5.14 14.61
C ALA A 141 18.81 5.39 14.76
N HIS A 142 19.42 6.09 13.82
CA HIS A 142 20.82 6.49 13.95
C HIS A 142 20.99 7.49 15.10
N THR A 143 20.12 8.51 15.22
CA THR A 143 20.17 9.49 16.31
C THR A 143 19.80 8.86 17.67
N TYR A 144 18.87 7.92 17.67
CA TYR A 144 18.36 7.24 18.86
C TYR A 144 18.49 5.71 18.70
N PRO A 145 19.66 5.12 18.96
CA PRO A 145 19.90 3.69 18.65
C PRO A 145 19.15 2.70 19.55
N LEU A 146 18.44 3.17 20.59
CA LEU A 146 17.66 2.37 21.54
C LEU A 146 16.17 2.74 21.51
N LEU A 147 15.62 3.01 20.33
CA LEU A 147 14.19 3.34 20.17
C LEU A 147 13.30 2.15 20.53
N ASN A 148 12.17 2.48 21.14
CA ASN A 148 11.00 1.62 21.22
C ASN A 148 10.04 2.02 20.10
N ILE A 149 9.96 1.18 19.06
CA ILE A 149 9.16 1.43 17.88
C ILE A 149 7.76 0.85 18.09
N LEU A 150 6.72 1.59 17.73
CA LEU A 150 5.34 1.10 17.64
C LEU A 150 4.86 1.29 16.20
N GLU A 151 4.54 0.20 15.51
CA GLU A 151 3.96 0.21 14.17
C GLU A 151 2.47 -0.12 14.27
N ILE A 152 1.61 0.79 13.79
CA ILE A 152 0.14 0.66 13.81
C ILE A 152 -0.35 0.29 12.42
N GLY A 153 -1.16 -0.77 12.32
CA GLY A 153 -1.65 -1.26 11.04
C GLY A 153 -0.56 -1.93 10.22
N ALA A 154 0.33 -2.68 10.89
CA ALA A 154 1.45 -3.34 10.27
C ALA A 154 1.02 -4.43 9.26
N GLY A 155 -0.19 -4.98 9.42
CA GLY A 155 -0.84 -5.87 8.45
C GLY A 155 0.06 -7.03 8.03
N THR A 156 0.31 -7.13 6.73
CA THR A 156 1.16 -8.17 6.11
C THR A 156 2.67 -8.01 6.41
N GLY A 157 3.08 -6.91 7.04
CA GLY A 157 4.47 -6.60 7.38
C GLY A 157 5.29 -6.02 6.23
N GLY A 158 4.64 -5.48 5.19
CA GLY A 158 5.32 -4.86 4.04
C GLY A 158 6.25 -3.71 4.46
N ALA A 159 5.72 -2.75 5.22
CA ALA A 159 6.48 -1.63 5.76
C ALA A 159 7.52 -2.08 6.79
N THR A 160 7.13 -2.93 7.74
CA THR A 160 8.01 -3.57 8.74
C THR A 160 9.28 -4.15 8.09
N LYS A 161 9.13 -4.91 7.00
CA LYS A 161 10.26 -5.52 6.27
C LYS A 161 11.24 -4.47 5.74
N GLY A 162 10.72 -3.39 5.15
CA GLY A 162 11.54 -2.29 4.66
C GLY A 162 12.29 -1.59 5.79
N ILE A 163 11.60 -1.29 6.89
CA ILE A 163 12.15 -0.62 8.06
C ILE A 163 13.25 -1.47 8.72
N LEU A 164 12.97 -2.72 9.06
CA LEU A 164 13.92 -3.61 9.75
C LEU A 164 15.20 -3.82 8.92
N LYS A 165 15.06 -3.95 7.59
CA LYS A 165 16.21 -4.04 6.67
C LYS A 165 17.09 -2.79 6.72
N GLN A 166 16.50 -1.61 6.86
CA GLN A 166 17.24 -0.35 6.81
C GLN A 166 17.92 -0.03 8.15
N ILE A 167 17.22 -0.23 9.28
CA ILE A 167 17.74 0.17 10.60
C ILE A 167 18.77 -0.80 11.19
N SER A 168 18.99 -1.98 10.58
CA SER A 168 20.09 -2.90 10.91
C SER A 168 20.28 -3.19 12.40
N GLY A 169 19.18 -3.32 13.17
CA GLY A 169 19.21 -3.62 14.60
C GLY A 169 19.38 -2.42 15.54
N GLN A 170 19.41 -1.18 15.03
CA GLN A 170 19.47 0.08 15.79
C GLN A 170 18.11 0.43 16.44
N PHE A 171 17.61 -0.46 17.29
CA PHE A 171 16.40 -0.28 18.09
C PHE A 171 16.44 -1.20 19.31
N ASP A 172 15.71 -0.84 20.36
CA ASP A 172 15.57 -1.64 21.58
C ASP A 172 14.41 -2.63 21.46
N SER A 173 13.22 -2.13 21.11
CA SER A 173 12.03 -2.96 20.88
C SER A 173 11.20 -2.50 19.69
N TYR A 174 10.45 -3.43 19.10
CA TYR A 174 9.55 -3.18 17.97
C TYR A 174 8.18 -3.80 18.23
N THR A 175 7.21 -2.96 18.58
CA THR A 175 5.82 -3.37 18.83
C THR A 175 5.05 -3.36 17.52
N PHE A 176 4.85 -4.55 16.95
CA PHE A 176 4.07 -4.82 15.76
C PHE A 176 2.58 -4.89 16.13
N THR A 177 1.78 -3.97 15.62
CA THR A 177 0.34 -3.93 15.94
C THR A 177 -0.56 -3.84 14.72
N ASP A 178 -1.75 -4.40 14.86
CA ASP A 178 -2.82 -4.36 13.87
C ASP A 178 -4.17 -4.48 14.58
N ILE A 179 -5.27 -4.12 13.91
CA ILE A 179 -6.63 -4.25 14.46
C ILE A 179 -7.02 -5.71 14.69
N SER A 180 -6.35 -6.65 14.02
CA SER A 180 -6.55 -8.09 14.21
C SER A 180 -5.22 -8.83 14.36
N SER A 181 -5.23 -9.95 15.08
CA SER A 181 -4.05 -10.81 15.20
C SER A 181 -3.80 -11.70 13.98
N GLY A 182 -4.58 -11.54 12.89
CA GLY A 182 -4.62 -12.45 11.76
C GLY A 182 -3.29 -12.61 11.01
N PHE A 183 -2.38 -11.64 11.15
CA PHE A 183 -1.08 -11.64 10.50
C PHE A 183 0.10 -12.00 11.43
N PHE A 184 -0.13 -12.17 12.73
CA PHE A 184 0.97 -12.24 13.70
C PHE A 184 1.84 -13.48 13.55
N ASP A 185 1.25 -14.64 13.27
CA ASP A 185 2.03 -15.87 13.12
C ASP A 185 2.89 -15.83 11.85
N THR A 186 2.32 -15.37 10.74
CA THR A 186 3.08 -15.11 9.50
C THR A 186 4.19 -14.07 9.71
N ALA A 187 3.92 -13.01 10.47
CA ALA A 187 4.92 -11.99 10.77
C ALA A 187 6.05 -12.53 11.66
N LYS A 188 5.77 -13.35 12.67
CA LYS A 188 6.79 -14.02 13.48
C LYS A 188 7.70 -14.90 12.64
N GLU A 189 7.13 -15.69 11.72
CA GLU A 189 7.90 -16.50 10.79
C GLU A 189 8.78 -15.62 9.89
N ARG A 190 8.19 -14.58 9.29
CA ARG A 190 8.87 -13.64 8.38
C ARG A 190 10.01 -12.89 9.05
N PHE A 191 9.86 -12.53 10.33
CA PHE A 191 10.82 -11.71 11.09
C PHE A 191 11.57 -12.50 12.16
N THR A 192 11.75 -13.81 11.97
CA THR A 192 12.41 -14.71 12.93
C THR A 192 13.76 -14.16 13.43
N SER A 193 14.54 -13.47 12.59
CA SER A 193 15.84 -12.90 12.97
C SER A 193 15.78 -11.67 13.90
N HIS A 194 14.59 -11.10 14.13
CA HIS A 194 14.36 -9.93 14.98
C HIS A 194 13.33 -10.22 16.08
N VAL A 195 12.81 -11.45 16.14
CA VAL A 195 11.64 -11.80 16.97
C VAL A 195 11.92 -11.60 18.47
N ASP A 196 13.18 -11.67 18.89
CA ASP A 196 13.64 -11.41 20.25
C ASP A 196 13.43 -9.97 20.70
N LYS A 197 13.39 -9.02 19.76
CA LYS A 197 13.09 -7.60 20.00
C LYS A 197 11.67 -7.21 19.63
N MET A 198 10.87 -8.14 19.07
CA MET A 198 9.53 -7.84 18.59
C MET A 198 8.44 -8.22 19.60
N VAL A 199 7.48 -7.32 19.77
CA VAL A 199 6.25 -7.55 20.55
C VAL A 199 5.07 -7.50 19.60
N PHE A 200 4.21 -8.52 19.60
CA PHE A 200 3.04 -8.59 18.72
C PHE A 200 1.79 -8.35 19.53
N LYS A 201 0.97 -7.36 19.12
CA LYS A 201 -0.18 -6.96 19.92
C LYS A 201 -1.31 -6.39 19.08
N VAL A 202 -2.55 -6.77 19.42
CA VAL A 202 -3.73 -6.14 18.82
C VAL A 202 -3.84 -4.70 19.32
N LEU A 203 -4.04 -3.76 18.39
CA LEU A 203 -4.32 -2.37 18.68
C LEU A 203 -5.37 -1.86 17.70
N ASP A 204 -6.55 -1.54 18.23
CA ASP A 204 -7.57 -0.78 17.53
C ASP A 204 -7.41 0.71 17.90
N ILE A 205 -6.83 1.48 16.98
CA ILE A 205 -6.56 2.91 17.19
C ILE A 205 -7.83 3.77 17.23
N ALA A 206 -8.99 3.22 16.85
CA ALA A 206 -10.27 3.91 17.04
C ALA A 206 -10.71 3.91 18.52
N ASN A 207 -10.10 3.07 19.35
CA ASN A 207 -10.35 2.97 20.79
C ASN A 207 -9.14 3.49 21.59
N ASP A 208 -9.34 3.76 22.89
CA ASP A 208 -8.29 4.24 23.80
C ASP A 208 -7.11 3.24 23.86
N PRO A 209 -5.89 3.63 23.44
CA PRO A 209 -4.73 2.73 23.48
C PRO A 209 -4.33 2.30 24.89
N ILE A 210 -4.56 3.15 25.91
CA ILE A 210 -4.16 2.85 27.30
C ILE A 210 -4.92 1.63 27.83
N GLN A 211 -6.17 1.46 27.41
CA GLN A 211 -7.02 0.34 27.83
C GLN A 211 -6.68 -0.97 27.12
N GLN A 212 -5.86 -0.89 26.07
CA GLN A 212 -5.46 -2.04 25.26
C GLN A 212 -4.15 -2.65 25.76
N GLY A 213 -3.57 -2.08 26.84
CA GLY A 213 -2.38 -2.50 27.60
C GLY A 213 -1.07 -1.98 27.03
#